data_AF-A0AAV9ZRI6-F1
#
_entry.id   AF-A0AAV9ZRI6-F1
#
_cell.length_a   1.000
_cell.length_b   1.000
_cell.length_c   1.000
_cell.angle_alpha   90.00
_cell.angle_beta   90.00
_cell.angle_gamma   90.00
#
_symmetry.space_group_name_H-M   'P 1'
#
loop_
_entity.id
_entity.type
_entity.pdbx_description
1 polymer ?
#
loop_
_entity_poly.entity_id
_entity_poly.type
_entity_poly.pdbx_seq_one_letter_code
_entity_poly.pdbx_strand_id
1 'polypeptide(L)'
;LKRNINELKPYTTQKVRNAMLSLSSSQPHPDLEGAFAVIERGGRKSKAWLKDKRIGSKFALAAMYQPASLIPLELWKSAPSTTNGNEQAHRNINRDGVNLTILGGIMRGMQYDARAMEALQLHSAQGIYVRDQTATHFRRLQRSLNRHG
;
A
#
# COMPACT_ATOMS: atom_id res chain seq x y z
N LEU A 1 -5.16 0.61 1.99
CA LEU A 1 -6.01 -0.45 1.40
C LEU A 1 -7.49 -0.14 1.60
N LYS A 2 -8.20 0.37 0.59
CA LYS A 2 -9.67 0.47 0.65
C LYS A 2 -10.27 -0.96 0.57
N ARG A 3 -10.86 -1.42 1.67
CA ARG A 3 -11.32 -2.83 1.82
C ARG A 3 -12.66 -3.11 1.13
N ASN A 4 -13.49 -2.08 0.97
CA ASN A 4 -14.84 -2.12 0.38
C ASN A 4 -15.81 -3.17 0.98
N ILE A 5 -15.53 -3.70 2.18
CA ILE A 5 -16.40 -4.69 2.85
C ILE A 5 -17.77 -4.09 3.20
N ASN A 6 -17.83 -2.79 3.49
CA ASN A 6 -19.10 -2.10 3.77
C ASN A 6 -20.02 -2.05 2.54
N GLU A 7 -19.46 -1.94 1.33
CA GLU A 7 -20.23 -1.96 0.07
C GLU A 7 -20.80 -3.36 -0.24
N LEU A 8 -20.25 -4.40 0.40
CA LEU A 8 -20.70 -5.78 0.29
C LEU A 8 -21.81 -6.14 1.28
N LYS A 9 -22.15 -5.25 2.23
CA LYS A 9 -23.21 -5.49 3.24
C LYS A 9 -24.53 -6.01 2.66
N PRO A 10 -25.08 -5.46 1.55
CA PRO A 10 -26.37 -5.92 1.01
C PRO A 10 -26.32 -7.33 0.41
N TYR A 11 -25.12 -7.83 0.10
CA TYR A 11 -24.91 -9.05 -0.69
C TYR A 11 -24.27 -10.18 0.12
N THR A 12 -23.95 -9.94 1.40
CA THR A 12 -23.16 -10.84 2.23
C THR A 12 -23.69 -10.91 3.66
N THR A 13 -23.68 -12.11 4.23
CA THR A 13 -24.10 -12.32 5.61
C THR A 13 -23.08 -11.72 6.58
N GLN A 14 -23.51 -11.44 7.82
CA GLN A 14 -22.60 -10.96 8.86
C GLN A 14 -21.45 -11.94 9.12
N LYS A 15 -21.70 -13.25 9.05
CA LYS A 15 -20.68 -14.30 9.19
C LYS A 15 -19.57 -14.17 8.16
N VAL A 16 -19.93 -13.93 6.89
CA VAL A 16 -18.97 -13.74 5.79
C VAL A 16 -18.17 -12.45 5.99
N ARG A 17 -18.83 -11.36 6.41
CA ARG A 17 -18.14 -10.10 6.68
C ARG A 17 -17.16 -10.19 7.84
N ASN A 18 -17.51 -10.92 8.90
CA ASN A 18 -16.60 -11.18 10.02
C ASN A 18 -15.38 -11.98 9.56
N ALA A 19 -15.56 -12.98 8.71
CA ALA A 19 -14.44 -13.72 8.11
C ALA A 19 -13.56 -12.84 7.20
N MET A 20 -14.15 -11.93 6.41
CA MET A 20 -13.37 -10.97 5.61
C MET A 20 -12.55 -10.02 6.49
N LEU A 21 -13.11 -9.58 7.62
CA LEU A 21 -12.44 -8.69 8.58
C LEU A 21 -11.35 -9.43 9.37
N SER A 22 -11.53 -10.70 9.69
CA SER A 22 -10.54 -11.49 10.43
C SER A 22 -9.23 -11.67 9.65
N LEU A 23 -9.27 -11.60 8.32
CA LEU A 23 -8.08 -11.57 7.47
C LEU A 23 -7.23 -10.29 7.65
N SER A 24 -7.77 -9.24 8.26
CA SER A 24 -7.05 -7.98 8.48
C SER A 24 -6.38 -7.95 9.86
N SER A 25 -5.37 -8.81 10.06
CA SER A 25 -4.69 -8.95 11.35
C SER A 25 -3.17 -8.87 11.20
N SER A 26 -2.53 -8.36 12.26
CA SER A 26 -1.08 -8.50 12.44
C SER A 26 -0.67 -9.83 13.09
N GLN A 27 -1.63 -10.51 13.71
CA GLN A 27 -1.44 -11.80 14.36
C GLN A 27 -1.77 -12.95 13.41
N PRO A 28 -1.07 -14.09 13.49
CA PRO A 28 -1.43 -15.32 12.78
C PRO A 28 -2.89 -15.68 13.00
N HIS A 29 -3.60 -15.92 11.90
CA HIS A 29 -5.00 -16.34 11.96
C HIS A 29 -5.07 -17.81 12.41
N PRO A 30 -5.90 -18.17 13.41
CA PRO A 30 -5.94 -19.52 13.95
C PRO A 30 -6.40 -20.57 12.93
N ASP A 31 -7.30 -20.20 12.02
CA ASP A 31 -7.75 -21.04 10.90
C ASP A 31 -7.95 -20.20 9.63
N LEU A 32 -6.85 -19.94 8.90
CA LEU A 32 -6.87 -19.07 7.72
C LEU A 32 -7.67 -19.69 6.57
N GLU A 33 -7.50 -21.00 6.34
CA GLU A 33 -8.18 -21.72 5.26
C GLU A 33 -9.69 -21.85 5.54
N GLY A 34 -10.09 -22.04 6.80
CA GLY A 34 -11.50 -21.98 7.19
C GLY A 34 -12.12 -20.62 6.94
N ALA A 35 -11.40 -19.52 7.20
CA ALA A 35 -11.85 -18.18 6.85
C ALA A 35 -12.05 -18.02 5.33
N PHE A 36 -11.11 -18.51 4.51
CA PHE A 36 -11.27 -18.53 3.05
C PHE A 36 -12.49 -19.33 2.60
N ALA A 37 -12.68 -20.54 3.14
CA ALA A 37 -13.82 -21.39 2.82
C ALA A 37 -15.16 -20.72 3.16
N VAL A 38 -15.25 -20.02 4.31
CA VAL A 38 -16.44 -19.24 4.68
C VAL A 38 -16.72 -18.12 3.67
N ILE A 39 -15.68 -17.41 3.22
CA ILE A 39 -15.82 -16.31 2.25
C ILE A 39 -16.22 -16.84 0.87
N GLU A 40 -15.65 -17.97 0.42
CA GLU A 40 -15.99 -18.58 -0.86
C GLU A 40 -17.44 -19.07 -0.93
N ARG A 41 -17.98 -19.59 0.18
CA ARG A 41 -19.39 -19.98 0.31
C ARG A 41 -20.33 -18.79 0.46
N GLY A 42 -19.79 -17.58 0.66
CA GLY A 42 -20.54 -16.35 0.89
C GLY A 42 -21.18 -15.70 -0.35
N GLY A 43 -21.26 -16.42 -1.48
CA GLY A 43 -21.87 -15.95 -2.72
C GLY A 43 -20.91 -15.27 -3.70
N ARG A 44 -21.43 -14.88 -4.89
CA ARG A 44 -20.63 -14.40 -6.04
C ARG A 44 -19.74 -13.20 -5.68
N LYS A 45 -20.28 -12.19 -4.98
CA LYS A 45 -19.51 -10.99 -4.63
C LYS A 45 -18.40 -11.27 -3.61
N SER A 46 -18.66 -12.14 -2.63
CA SER A 46 -17.67 -12.56 -1.64
C SER A 46 -16.52 -13.33 -2.27
N LYS A 47 -16.84 -14.26 -3.16
CA LYS A 47 -15.85 -15.03 -3.93
C LYS A 47 -15.02 -14.12 -4.85
N ALA A 48 -15.66 -13.17 -5.53
CA ALA A 48 -14.96 -12.19 -6.37
C ALA A 48 -14.02 -11.30 -5.55
N TRP A 49 -14.46 -10.85 -4.38
CA TRP A 49 -13.61 -10.08 -3.45
C TRP A 49 -12.40 -10.91 -3.00
N LEU A 50 -12.58 -12.17 -2.60
CA LEU A 50 -11.45 -13.02 -2.19
C LEU A 50 -10.48 -13.27 -3.35
N LYS A 51 -11.02 -13.53 -4.55
CA LYS A 51 -10.21 -13.69 -5.77
C LYS A 51 -9.41 -12.43 -6.08
N ASP A 52 -10.00 -11.25 -5.92
CA ASP A 52 -9.29 -9.97 -6.07
C ASP A 52 -8.14 -9.84 -5.07
N LYS A 53 -8.35 -10.22 -3.80
CA LYS A 53 -7.29 -10.12 -2.77
C LYS A 53 -6.18 -11.16 -2.89
N ARG A 54 -6.49 -12.36 -3.40
CA ARG A 54 -5.51 -13.46 -3.57
C ARG A 54 -4.80 -13.45 -4.91
N ILE A 55 -5.52 -13.18 -5.99
CA ILE A 55 -5.05 -13.37 -7.38
C ILE A 55 -4.97 -12.04 -8.12
N GLY A 56 -6.00 -11.18 -8.00
CA GLY A 56 -6.08 -9.93 -8.75
C GLY A 56 -5.00 -8.92 -8.37
N SER A 57 -4.88 -8.63 -7.08
CA SER A 57 -3.85 -7.75 -6.53
C SER A 57 -2.89 -8.57 -5.68
N LYS A 58 -1.75 -8.96 -6.27
CA LYS A 58 -0.72 -9.81 -5.64
C LYS A 58 -0.25 -9.34 -4.26
N PHE A 59 -0.45 -8.06 -3.94
CA PHE A 59 -0.01 -7.45 -2.69
C PHE A 59 -1.14 -7.17 -1.71
N ALA A 60 -2.41 -7.34 -2.12
CA ALA A 60 -3.53 -6.93 -1.30
C ALA A 60 -3.68 -7.76 -0.03
N LEU A 61 -3.47 -9.07 -0.10
CA LEU A 61 -3.48 -9.94 1.08
C LEU A 61 -2.32 -9.60 2.03
N ALA A 62 -1.09 -9.53 1.54
CA ALA A 62 0.10 -9.15 2.31
C ALA A 62 -0.01 -7.73 2.93
N ALA A 63 -0.77 -6.84 2.30
CA ALA A 63 -1.02 -5.50 2.82
C ALA A 63 -2.06 -5.47 3.96
N MET A 64 -2.97 -6.46 4.04
CA MET A 64 -3.97 -6.54 5.10
C MET A 64 -3.64 -7.56 6.20
N TYR A 65 -2.87 -8.60 5.87
CA TYR A 65 -2.48 -9.69 6.76
C TYR A 65 -0.96 -9.71 6.89
N GLN A 66 -0.45 -9.26 8.05
CA GLN A 66 0.99 -9.11 8.27
C GLN A 66 1.76 -10.44 8.17
N PRO A 67 1.24 -11.60 8.62
CA PRO A 67 1.97 -12.86 8.48
C PRO A 67 2.15 -13.32 7.03
N ALA A 68 1.31 -12.86 6.09
CA ALA A 68 1.55 -13.07 4.65
C ALA A 68 2.39 -11.94 4.02
N SER A 69 2.74 -10.93 4.81
CA SER A 69 3.59 -9.81 4.42
C SER A 69 5.05 -10.14 4.66
N LEU A 70 5.90 -9.62 3.79
CA LEU A 70 7.36 -9.70 3.93
C LEU A 70 7.91 -8.50 4.71
N ILE A 71 7.00 -7.67 5.25
CA ILE A 71 7.30 -6.42 5.93
C ILE A 71 7.45 -6.70 7.43
N PRO A 72 8.58 -6.30 8.06
CA PRO A 72 8.74 -6.36 9.50
C PRO A 72 7.58 -5.68 10.25
N LEU A 73 7.14 -6.27 11.36
CA LEU A 73 5.94 -5.84 12.08
C LEU A 73 5.94 -4.35 12.43
N GLU A 74 7.06 -3.82 12.89
CA GLU A 74 7.20 -2.40 13.27
C GLU A 74 7.01 -1.47 12.07
N LEU A 75 7.56 -1.83 10.92
CA LEU A 75 7.38 -1.07 9.67
C LEU A 75 5.95 -1.20 9.16
N TRP A 76 5.37 -2.39 9.24
CA TRP A 76 3.98 -2.66 8.85
C TRP A 76 2.99 -1.84 9.70
N LYS A 77 3.27 -1.67 11.00
CA LYS A 77 2.48 -0.84 11.93
C LYS A 77 2.70 0.66 11.74
N SER A 78 3.91 1.08 11.36
CA SER A 78 4.26 2.51 11.16
C SER A 78 3.58 3.16 9.95
N ALA A 79 2.89 2.37 9.13
CA ALA A 79 2.32 2.85 7.90
C ALA A 79 1.14 3.81 8.16
N PRO A 80 1.10 5.00 7.52
CA PRO A 80 0.04 5.98 7.71
C PRO A 80 -1.36 5.39 7.44
N SER A 81 -2.38 5.93 8.11
CA SER A 81 -3.78 5.54 7.90
C SER A 81 -4.32 5.93 6.51
N THR A 82 -3.58 6.75 5.76
CA THR A 82 -3.96 7.16 4.41
C THR A 82 -3.76 6.01 3.41
N THR A 83 -4.83 5.65 2.73
CA THR A 83 -4.93 4.42 1.92
C THR A 83 -3.89 4.34 0.79
N ASN A 84 -3.63 5.45 0.09
CA ASN A 84 -2.79 5.45 -1.11
C ASN A 84 -1.29 5.34 -0.82
N GLY A 85 -0.78 6.07 0.17
CA GLY A 85 0.64 6.06 0.52
C GLY A 85 1.08 4.71 1.10
N ASN A 86 0.22 4.13 1.95
CA ASN A 86 0.44 2.83 2.56
C ASN A 86 0.39 1.70 1.53
N GLU A 87 -0.58 1.73 0.61
CA GLU A 87 -0.65 0.77 -0.51
C GLU A 87 0.61 0.80 -1.39
N GLN A 88 1.10 1.99 -1.73
CA GLN A 88 2.32 2.15 -2.51
C GLN A 88 3.56 1.66 -1.73
N ALA A 89 3.68 2.00 -0.44
CA ALA A 89 4.79 1.57 0.40
C ALA A 89 4.82 0.04 0.57
N HIS A 90 3.69 -0.57 0.92
CA HIS A 90 3.58 -2.02 1.06
C HIS A 90 3.80 -2.74 -0.28
N ARG A 91 3.33 -2.15 -1.40
CA ARG A 91 3.58 -2.69 -2.74
C ARG A 91 5.07 -2.62 -3.10
N ASN A 92 5.73 -1.50 -2.86
CA ASN A 92 7.15 -1.34 -3.19
C ASN A 92 7.99 -2.29 -2.35
N ILE A 93 7.77 -2.40 -1.03
CA ILE A 93 8.52 -3.32 -0.17
C ILE A 93 8.31 -4.78 -0.60
N ASN A 94 7.06 -5.21 -0.86
CA ASN A 94 6.81 -6.57 -1.31
C ASN A 94 7.32 -6.86 -2.73
N ARG A 95 7.48 -5.84 -3.58
CA ARG A 95 8.02 -5.99 -4.95
C ARG A 95 9.56 -5.95 -4.97
N ASP A 96 10.14 -5.09 -4.16
CA ASP A 96 11.58 -4.80 -4.13
C ASP A 96 12.31 -5.70 -3.13
N GLY A 97 11.62 -6.30 -2.15
CA GLY A 97 12.25 -6.86 -0.95
C GLY A 97 12.62 -8.35 -0.93
N VAL A 98 12.22 -9.18 -1.91
CA VAL A 98 12.45 -10.65 -1.80
C VAL A 98 13.17 -11.29 -2.99
N ASN A 99 13.15 -10.69 -4.17
CA ASN A 99 13.84 -11.23 -5.36
C ASN A 99 14.83 -10.24 -6.00
N LEU A 100 15.11 -9.11 -5.35
CA LEU A 100 16.09 -8.17 -5.85
C LEU A 100 17.47 -8.72 -5.50
N THR A 101 18.21 -9.18 -6.51
CA THR A 101 19.61 -9.56 -6.32
C THR A 101 20.39 -8.36 -5.77
N ILE A 102 21.47 -8.61 -5.04
CA ILE A 102 22.33 -7.52 -4.51
C ILE A 102 22.73 -6.56 -5.64
N LEU A 103 23.08 -7.10 -6.82
CA LEU A 103 23.38 -6.31 -8.02
C LEU A 103 22.16 -5.48 -8.47
N GLY A 104 20.96 -6.06 -8.52
CA GLY A 104 19.74 -5.34 -8.83
C GLY A 104 19.44 -4.22 -7.83
N GLY A 105 19.73 -4.44 -6.55
CA GLY A 105 19.66 -3.42 -5.49
C GLY A 105 20.61 -2.26 -5.72
N ILE A 106 21.89 -2.57 -6.01
CA ILE A 106 22.91 -1.57 -6.31
C ILE A 106 22.52 -0.75 -7.55
N MET A 107 22.17 -1.40 -8.65
CA MET A 107 21.77 -0.71 -9.89
C MET A 107 20.55 0.19 -9.67
N ARG A 108 19.58 -0.26 -8.88
CA ARG A 108 18.38 0.52 -8.54
C ARG A 108 18.74 1.73 -7.67
N GLY A 109 19.62 1.55 -6.68
CA GLY A 109 20.16 2.62 -5.85
C GLY A 109 20.87 3.68 -6.69
N MET A 110 21.78 3.25 -7.56
CA MET A 110 22.49 4.14 -8.50
C MET A 110 21.53 4.93 -9.39
N GLN A 111 20.48 4.30 -9.94
CA GLN A 111 19.46 5.00 -10.73
C GLN A 111 18.63 5.99 -9.90
N TYR A 112 18.37 5.68 -8.64
CA TYR A 112 17.68 6.60 -7.74
C TYR A 112 18.54 7.82 -7.44
N ASP A 113 19.81 7.60 -7.09
CA ASP A 113 20.76 8.66 -6.76
C ASP A 113 21.04 9.55 -7.97
N ALA A 114 21.20 8.97 -9.16
CA ALA A 114 21.38 9.72 -10.40
C ALA A 114 20.20 10.68 -10.67
N ARG A 115 18.96 10.19 -10.55
CA ARG A 115 17.76 11.04 -10.69
C ARG A 115 17.64 12.08 -9.58
N ALA A 116 18.05 11.75 -8.36
CA ALA A 116 18.04 12.70 -7.26
C ALA A 116 19.05 13.83 -7.49
N MET A 117 20.25 13.52 -7.98
CA MET A 117 21.27 14.52 -8.32
C MET A 117 20.82 15.40 -9.50
N GLU A 118 20.28 14.81 -10.56
CA GLU A 118 19.77 15.56 -11.70
C GLU A 118 18.61 16.49 -11.29
N ALA A 119 17.73 16.03 -10.39
CA ALA A 119 16.67 16.87 -9.83
C ALA A 119 17.20 18.05 -9.00
N LEU A 120 18.28 17.84 -8.22
CA LEU A 120 18.93 18.91 -7.48
C LEU A 120 19.60 19.92 -8.41
N GLN A 121 20.27 19.44 -9.47
CA GLN A 121 20.90 20.30 -10.48
C GLN A 121 19.86 21.13 -11.23
N LEU A 122 18.76 20.53 -11.66
CA LEU A 122 17.67 21.26 -12.33
C LEU A 122 17.06 22.31 -11.40
N HIS A 123 16.86 21.97 -10.12
CA HIS A 123 16.37 22.96 -9.15
C HIS A 123 17.36 24.10 -8.95
N SER A 124 18.66 23.80 -8.85
CA SER A 124 19.70 24.82 -8.72
C SER A 124 19.80 25.72 -9.95
N ALA A 125 19.57 25.18 -11.15
CA ALA A 125 19.71 25.92 -12.41
C ALA A 125 18.46 26.71 -12.78
N GLN A 126 17.27 26.17 -12.53
CA GLN A 126 16.00 26.71 -13.04
C GLN A 126 14.99 27.04 -11.94
N GLY A 127 15.28 26.71 -10.67
CA GLY A 127 14.33 26.84 -9.56
C GLY A 127 13.20 25.82 -9.59
N ILE A 128 13.17 24.91 -10.57
CA ILE A 128 12.09 23.94 -10.80
C ILE A 128 12.35 22.67 -9.99
N TYR A 129 11.36 22.24 -9.19
CA TYR A 129 11.41 20.97 -8.48
C TYR A 129 10.88 19.85 -9.38
N VAL A 130 11.67 18.77 -9.56
CA VAL A 130 11.32 17.64 -10.44
C VAL A 130 10.26 16.69 -9.86
N ARG A 131 9.93 16.79 -8.56
CA ARG A 131 8.89 15.92 -7.97
C ARG A 131 7.51 16.55 -8.06
N ASP A 132 6.58 15.76 -8.61
CA ASP A 132 5.15 15.77 -8.29
C ASP A 132 4.97 15.43 -6.81
N GLN A 133 5.28 16.38 -5.94
CA GLN A 133 4.92 16.29 -4.53
C GLN A 133 3.46 16.71 -4.44
N THR A 134 2.62 15.86 -3.85
CA THR A 134 1.24 16.23 -3.53
C THR A 134 1.23 17.58 -2.83
N ALA A 135 0.39 18.49 -3.34
CA ALA A 135 0.26 19.83 -2.82
C ALA A 135 -0.33 19.78 -1.40
N THR A 136 0.53 19.64 -0.41
CA THR A 136 0.13 19.74 1.00
C THR A 136 -0.08 21.19 1.36
N HIS A 137 -1.08 21.47 2.19
CA HIS A 137 -1.42 22.82 2.64
C HIS A 137 -0.22 23.55 3.24
N PHE A 138 0.60 22.82 4.00
CA PHE A 138 1.84 23.30 4.61
C PHE A 138 2.84 23.83 3.58
N ARG A 139 3.06 23.13 2.47
CA ARG A 139 4.01 23.56 1.42
C ARG A 139 3.50 24.71 0.57
N ARG A 140 2.19 24.83 0.38
CA ARG A 140 1.59 26.01 -0.29
C ARG A 140 1.82 27.27 0.54
N LEU A 141 1.59 27.19 1.85
CA LEU A 141 1.89 28.26 2.80
C LEU A 141 3.39 28.62 2.80
N GLN A 142 4.27 27.63 2.79
CA GLN A 142 5.71 27.89 2.76
C GLN A 142 6.21 28.54 1.45
N ARG A 143 5.46 28.38 0.35
CA ARG A 143 5.80 28.93 -0.98
C ARG A 143 4.97 30.16 -1.36
N SER A 144 4.02 30.60 -0.52
CA SER A 144 3.20 31.77 -0.84
C SER A 144 4.01 33.05 -0.64
N LEU A 145 4.26 33.77 -1.74
CA LEU A 145 4.81 35.12 -1.70
C LEU A 145 3.69 36.13 -1.44
N ASN A 146 3.68 36.73 -0.25
CA ASN A 146 2.79 37.84 0.08
C ASN A 146 3.38 39.13 -0.47
N ARG A 147 2.87 39.60 -1.62
CA ARG A 147 3.17 40.95 -2.10
C ARG A 147 2.36 41.95 -1.27
N HIS A 148 3.05 42.81 -0.56
CA HIS A 148 2.43 43.98 0.08
C HIS A 148 2.27 45.03 -1.02
N GLY A 149 1.02 45.45 -1.25
CA GLY A 149 0.71 46.61 -2.08
C GLY A 149 0.98 47.91 -1.35
#